data_AF-A0A349QM39-F1
#
_entry.id   AF-A0A349QM39-F1
#
_cell.length_a   1.000
_cell.length_b   1.000
_cell.length_c   1.000
_cell.angle_alpha   90.00
_cell.angle_beta   90.00
_cell.angle_gamma   90.00
#
_symmetry.space_group_name_H-M   'P 1'
#
loop_
_entity.id
_entity.type
_entity.pdbx_description
1 polymer ?
#
loop_
_entity_poly.entity_id
_entity_poly.type
_entity_poly.pdbx_seq_one_letter_code
_entity_poly.pdbx_strand_id
1 'polypeptide(L)'
;FDPNGGAGHIDDIVATYDEDVVLPGIIRADGTAAYEKYTLDGVNVTGDVISGAIPKGMMAGYEEEENEEEENEEIEESEETENPDADGDDSENQSDGPEENQDNKNDSVEKESDKEEESAENSFEKEQEDSDNMENTESGSMENDDEEKNDEESNDEDATEISEDTGRNEKAAAPVKKVYVSVFMGWSLENGRNTFIPQWKAGDAVRNLVAEDGGEITLYAIWDDCPWIQANDLYYTLDQAQRGFITEAEILSHATASDREDGSPIAPGTNPAPSDPKVFTSFTIPDYQESDFTNLQHDGSVTENLTVVDHVGSTYLKQITVHVVDTTPVNVKPEGKTRFISEKYFQTDHEHGGLEENSIWMTDPEYHSALQNAFNNLKNDTPEDEFLIPHETILEMKQYVQDHGIGNSKEPGALTEFYNRFMLPHKIR
;
A
#
# COMPACT_ATOMS: atom_id res chain seq x y z
N PHE A 1 6.99 7.00 -47.17
CA PHE A 1 5.69 6.38 -46.88
C PHE A 1 5.62 6.29 -45.36
N ASP A 2 4.76 7.10 -44.74
CA ASP A 2 4.39 6.92 -43.34
C ASP A 2 2.95 6.38 -43.39
N PRO A 3 2.73 5.07 -43.20
CA PRO A 3 1.40 4.50 -43.28
C PRO A 3 0.44 5.03 -42.19
N ASN A 4 0.97 5.69 -41.15
CA ASN A 4 0.22 6.12 -39.97
C ASN A 4 0.12 7.65 -39.79
N GLY A 5 0.76 8.44 -40.66
CA GLY A 5 0.42 9.85 -40.87
C GLY A 5 0.77 10.81 -39.72
N GLY A 6 1.90 10.63 -39.04
CA GLY A 6 2.40 11.59 -38.06
C GLY A 6 2.98 10.94 -36.81
N ALA A 7 3.91 11.68 -36.18
CA ALA A 7 4.72 11.26 -35.05
C ALA A 7 3.97 10.40 -34.00
N GLY A 8 4.61 9.32 -33.57
CA GLY A 8 4.30 8.68 -32.29
C GLY A 8 4.35 7.16 -32.28
N HIS A 9 3.77 6.44 -33.22
CA HIS A 9 3.82 4.97 -33.17
C HIS A 9 3.65 4.37 -34.56
N ILE A 10 4.25 3.20 -34.75
CA ILE A 10 4.19 2.44 -35.98
C ILE A 10 3.52 1.08 -35.75
N ASP A 11 2.49 0.80 -36.53
CA ASP A 11 1.71 -0.43 -36.46
C ASP A 11 2.15 -1.42 -37.55
N ASP A 12 1.65 -2.66 -37.45
CA ASP A 12 1.82 -3.67 -38.48
C ASP A 12 1.34 -3.18 -39.84
N ILE A 13 2.08 -3.51 -40.89
CA ILE A 13 1.77 -3.11 -42.27
C ILE A 13 1.32 -4.33 -43.05
N VAL A 14 0.13 -4.24 -43.64
CA VAL A 14 -0.29 -5.17 -44.70
C VAL A 14 0.00 -4.52 -46.04
N ALA A 15 0.70 -5.23 -46.92
CA ALA A 15 1.02 -4.72 -48.23
C ALA A 15 1.03 -5.80 -49.31
N THR A 16 0.83 -5.36 -50.56
CA THR A 16 0.90 -6.18 -51.78
C THR A 16 2.11 -5.70 -52.58
N TYR A 17 3.13 -6.53 -52.77
CA TYR A 17 4.39 -6.07 -53.37
C TYR A 17 5.05 -7.09 -54.29
N ASP A 18 5.51 -6.61 -55.46
CA ASP A 18 6.29 -7.39 -56.43
C ASP A 18 7.66 -6.76 -56.75
N GLU A 19 8.04 -5.66 -56.07
CA GLU A 19 9.28 -4.91 -56.30
C GLU A 19 9.99 -4.48 -54.98
N ASP A 20 11.21 -3.94 -55.07
CA ASP A 20 12.03 -3.46 -53.95
C ASP A 20 11.28 -2.44 -53.06
N VAL A 21 11.20 -2.71 -51.75
CA VAL A 21 10.51 -1.85 -50.79
C VAL A 21 11.52 -1.23 -49.82
N VAL A 22 11.47 0.09 -49.64
CA VAL A 22 12.16 0.77 -48.54
C VAL A 22 11.20 0.80 -47.35
N LEU A 23 11.57 0.11 -46.28
CA LEU A 23 10.78 0.03 -45.06
C LEU A 23 10.67 1.41 -44.40
N PRO A 24 9.54 1.74 -43.74
CA PRO A 24 9.42 2.99 -43.03
C PRO A 24 10.51 3.13 -41.96
N GLY A 25 11.08 4.33 -41.87
CA GLY A 25 12.06 4.67 -40.85
C GLY A 25 12.18 6.18 -40.73
N ILE A 26 11.77 6.71 -39.58
CA ILE A 26 12.25 8.01 -39.13
C ILE A 26 13.42 7.68 -38.19
N ILE A 27 14.61 8.12 -38.56
CA ILE A 27 15.83 7.95 -37.75
C ILE A 27 16.16 9.33 -37.19
N ARG A 28 16.36 9.44 -35.87
CA ARG A 28 16.84 10.67 -35.23
C ARG A 28 18.26 10.98 -35.70
N ALA A 29 18.71 12.22 -35.55
CA ALA A 29 20.06 12.63 -35.97
C ALA A 29 21.19 11.85 -35.24
N ASP A 30 20.88 11.23 -34.10
CA ASP A 30 21.77 10.39 -33.28
C ASP A 30 21.77 8.90 -33.70
N GLY A 31 20.99 8.51 -34.72
CA GLY A 31 20.92 7.14 -35.21
C GLY A 31 19.91 6.24 -34.50
N THR A 32 19.13 6.76 -33.54
CA THR A 32 18.06 6.00 -32.88
C THR A 32 16.77 5.99 -33.71
N ALA A 33 15.98 4.92 -33.57
CA ALA A 33 14.65 4.85 -34.19
C ALA A 33 13.74 5.91 -33.55
N ALA A 34 13.06 6.73 -34.35
CA ALA A 34 12.28 7.86 -33.85
C ALA A 34 10.84 7.52 -33.44
N TYR A 35 10.48 6.23 -33.39
CA TYR A 35 9.15 5.78 -32.99
C TYR A 35 9.19 5.28 -31.54
N GLU A 36 8.52 6.02 -30.67
CA GLU A 36 8.39 5.75 -29.23
C GLU A 36 6.91 5.64 -28.90
N LYS A 37 6.49 4.47 -28.44
CA LYS A 37 5.12 4.26 -27.99
C LYS A 37 5.07 4.45 -26.48
N TYR A 38 4.18 5.29 -26.01
CA TYR A 38 4.04 5.56 -24.58
C TYR A 38 2.88 4.78 -23.98
N THR A 39 3.10 4.16 -22.84
CA THR A 39 2.10 3.37 -22.13
C THR A 39 1.88 3.87 -20.70
N LEU A 40 0.62 3.80 -20.26
CA LEU A 40 0.20 4.10 -18.90
C LEU A 40 -0.68 2.95 -18.41
N ASP A 41 -0.25 2.22 -17.39
CA ASP A 41 -0.96 1.02 -16.92
C ASP A 41 -1.25 0.01 -18.07
N GLY A 42 -0.30 -0.16 -18.99
CA GLY A 42 -0.44 -1.05 -20.16
C GLY A 42 -1.28 -0.50 -21.32
N VAL A 43 -1.84 0.71 -21.21
CA VAL A 43 -2.65 1.36 -22.25
C VAL A 43 -1.81 2.31 -23.07
N ASN A 44 -1.92 2.27 -24.40
CA ASN A 44 -1.24 3.22 -25.30
C ASN A 44 -1.81 4.64 -25.10
N VAL A 45 -0.95 5.57 -24.67
CA VAL A 45 -1.25 6.99 -24.44
C VAL A 45 -0.39 7.92 -25.30
N THR A 46 0.17 7.40 -26.38
CA THR A 46 1.15 8.10 -27.22
C THR A 46 0.62 9.44 -27.75
N GLY A 47 -0.64 9.48 -28.20
CA GLY A 47 -1.28 10.71 -28.67
C GLY A 47 -1.44 11.76 -27.57
N ASP A 48 -1.70 11.34 -26.33
CA ASP A 48 -1.89 12.24 -25.18
C ASP A 48 -0.55 12.83 -24.72
N VAL A 49 0.53 12.06 -24.80
CA VAL A 49 1.89 12.56 -24.53
C VAL A 49 2.31 13.57 -25.60
N ILE A 50 2.11 13.24 -26.88
CA ILE A 50 2.53 14.10 -28.01
C ILE A 50 1.72 15.40 -28.08
N SER A 51 0.44 15.33 -27.75
CA SER A 51 -0.42 16.52 -27.66
C SER A 51 -0.15 17.37 -26.41
N GLY A 52 0.64 16.87 -25.46
CA GLY A 52 0.91 17.52 -24.17
C GLY A 52 -0.25 17.43 -23.17
N ALA A 53 -1.28 16.62 -23.43
CA ALA A 53 -2.36 16.36 -22.47
C ALA A 53 -1.84 15.61 -21.23
N ILE A 54 -0.82 14.75 -21.41
CA ILE A 54 -0.04 14.19 -20.31
C ILE A 54 1.24 15.01 -20.15
N PRO A 55 1.50 15.57 -18.95
CA PRO A 55 2.69 16.37 -18.69
C PRO A 55 3.96 15.50 -18.64
N LYS A 56 5.10 16.07 -19.06
CA LYS A 56 6.40 15.37 -19.04
C LYS A 56 6.84 14.89 -17.65
N GLY A 57 6.43 15.57 -16.57
CA GLY A 57 6.68 15.11 -15.20
C GLY A 57 6.06 13.75 -14.84
N MET A 58 5.07 13.29 -15.63
CA MET A 58 4.55 11.93 -15.50
C MET A 58 5.42 10.88 -16.19
N MET A 59 6.41 11.27 -16.98
CA MET A 59 7.33 10.30 -17.60
C MET A 59 8.20 9.63 -16.53
N ALA A 60 8.36 8.31 -16.65
CA ALA A 60 9.32 7.57 -15.83
C ALA A 60 10.75 8.05 -16.15
N GLY A 61 11.55 8.29 -15.11
CA GLY A 61 12.94 8.77 -15.26
C GLY A 61 13.10 10.24 -15.66
N TYR A 62 12.01 11.03 -15.78
CA TYR A 62 12.11 12.47 -16.00
C TYR A 62 12.47 13.20 -14.70
N GLU A 63 13.62 13.88 -14.71
CA GLU A 63 14.01 14.88 -13.73
C GLU A 63 13.88 16.25 -14.40
N GLU A 64 13.19 17.19 -13.76
CA GLU A 64 13.07 18.55 -14.26
C GLU A 64 14.38 19.27 -13.98
N GLU A 65 15.14 19.63 -15.01
CA GLU A 65 16.33 20.47 -14.84
C GLU A 65 15.88 21.83 -14.29
N GLU A 66 16.18 22.12 -13.03
CA GLU A 66 15.99 23.44 -12.42
C GLU A 66 16.92 24.43 -13.14
N ASN A 67 16.42 25.08 -14.18
CA ASN A 67 17.07 26.28 -14.71
C ASN A 67 16.74 27.44 -13.76
N GLU A 68 17.64 27.70 -12.81
CA GLU A 68 17.71 28.99 -12.14
C GLU A 68 18.03 30.06 -13.20
N GLU A 69 16.99 30.66 -13.77
CA GLU A 69 17.14 31.93 -14.49
C GLU A 69 17.52 32.99 -13.44
N GLU A 70 18.82 33.19 -13.22
CA GLU A 70 19.33 34.38 -12.54
C GLU A 70 18.85 35.62 -13.33
N GLU A 71 17.90 36.35 -12.76
CA GLU A 71 17.56 37.72 -13.16
C GLU A 71 18.84 38.58 -13.08
N ASN A 72 19.57 38.68 -14.18
CA ASN A 72 20.65 39.64 -14.32
C ASN A 72 20.04 41.04 -14.44
N GLU A 73 19.96 41.73 -13.30
CA GLU A 73 19.72 43.18 -13.22
C GLU A 73 20.79 43.96 -14.01
N GLU A 74 20.31 45.02 -14.66
CA GLU A 74 21.05 45.99 -15.46
C GLU A 74 22.33 46.51 -14.80
N ILE A 75 23.41 46.58 -15.58
CA ILE A 75 24.46 47.59 -15.39
C ILE A 75 24.79 48.20 -16.76
N GLU A 76 24.38 49.46 -16.95
CA GLU A 76 24.85 50.35 -18.01
C GLU A 76 26.25 50.92 -17.71
N GLU A 77 26.91 51.32 -18.82
CA GLU A 77 28.07 52.22 -18.98
C GLU A 77 29.49 51.70 -18.68
N SER A 78 30.31 51.58 -19.73
CA SER A 78 31.20 52.69 -20.16
C SER A 78 32.06 52.34 -21.39
N GLU A 79 32.60 53.40 -21.98
CA GLU A 79 33.00 53.61 -23.37
C GLU A 79 34.31 52.96 -23.88
N GLU A 80 34.34 52.82 -25.21
CA GLU A 80 35.45 52.96 -26.17
C GLU A 80 36.84 52.36 -25.88
N THR A 81 37.37 51.58 -26.84
CA THR A 81 38.55 52.00 -27.65
C THR A 81 38.85 51.02 -28.81
N GLU A 82 38.89 51.60 -30.01
CA GLU A 82 39.78 51.37 -31.18
C GLU A 82 40.36 49.96 -31.52
N ASN A 83 40.00 49.51 -32.73
CA ASN A 83 40.75 48.61 -33.63
C ASN A 83 42.14 49.21 -34.00
N PRO A 84 43.19 48.43 -34.40
CA PRO A 84 43.16 47.75 -35.72
C PRO A 84 44.03 46.48 -35.94
N ASP A 85 43.59 45.70 -36.94
CA ASP A 85 44.32 44.89 -37.96
C ASP A 85 45.58 44.08 -37.61
N ALA A 86 45.57 42.78 -37.96
CA ALA A 86 46.70 42.12 -38.64
C ALA A 86 46.28 40.80 -39.34
N ASP A 87 46.56 40.78 -40.64
CA ASP A 87 46.42 39.70 -41.62
C ASP A 87 47.27 38.43 -41.37
N GLY A 88 46.82 37.33 -41.99
CA GLY A 88 47.65 36.29 -42.61
C GLY A 88 48.03 35.11 -41.70
N ASP A 89 48.26 33.91 -42.18
CA ASP A 89 48.23 33.30 -43.51
C ASP A 89 48.29 31.78 -43.30
N ASP A 90 47.83 31.08 -44.33
CA ASP A 90 47.89 29.68 -44.71
C ASP A 90 49.03 28.80 -44.15
N SER A 91 48.70 27.54 -43.81
CA SER A 91 49.47 26.39 -44.34
C SER A 91 48.78 25.06 -44.02
N GLU A 92 48.31 24.39 -45.07
CA GLU A 92 48.14 22.95 -45.16
C GLU A 92 49.43 22.18 -44.83
N ASN A 93 49.31 20.98 -44.26
CA ASN A 93 50.15 19.87 -44.69
C ASN A 93 49.47 18.51 -44.44
N GLN A 94 49.08 17.86 -45.54
CA GLN A 94 48.86 16.41 -45.62
C GLN A 94 50.19 15.66 -45.72
N SER A 95 50.16 14.37 -45.41
CA SER A 95 51.06 13.26 -45.86
C SER A 95 51.33 12.36 -44.66
N ASP A 96 51.39 11.04 -44.73
CA ASP A 96 50.98 9.99 -45.67
C ASP A 96 50.98 8.70 -44.82
N GLY A 97 50.25 7.67 -45.24
CA GLY A 97 50.51 6.28 -44.78
C GLY A 97 51.87 5.76 -45.32
N PRO A 98 52.16 4.44 -45.39
CA PRO A 98 51.24 3.30 -45.22
C PRO A 98 51.88 2.06 -44.52
N GLU A 99 51.08 0.95 -44.45
CA GLU A 99 51.46 -0.48 -44.67
C GLU A 99 52.61 -1.12 -43.83
N GLU A 100 52.67 -2.40 -43.44
CA GLU A 100 52.00 -3.66 -43.80
C GLU A 100 52.56 -4.80 -42.89
N ASN A 101 51.84 -5.92 -42.83
CA ASN A 101 52.33 -7.33 -42.72
C ASN A 101 53.05 -7.82 -41.44
N GLN A 102 53.05 -9.10 -41.04
CA GLN A 102 52.35 -10.37 -41.33
C GLN A 102 52.89 -11.39 -40.30
N ASP A 103 52.28 -12.59 -40.28
CA ASP A 103 52.86 -13.90 -39.86
C ASP A 103 52.92 -14.25 -38.36
N ASN A 104 52.78 -15.51 -37.92
CA ASN A 104 52.19 -16.78 -38.37
C ASN A 104 52.47 -17.83 -37.26
N LYS A 105 51.62 -18.86 -37.13
CA LYS A 105 51.91 -20.27 -36.75
C LYS A 105 52.21 -20.75 -35.30
N ASN A 106 51.34 -21.69 -34.90
CA ASN A 106 51.54 -23.10 -34.46
C ASN A 106 52.21 -23.49 -33.10
N ASP A 107 51.43 -24.34 -32.40
CA ASP A 107 51.70 -25.73 -31.95
C ASP A 107 51.78 -26.05 -30.43
N SER A 108 50.76 -26.78 -29.99
CA SER A 108 50.75 -28.03 -29.20
C SER A 108 51.70 -28.26 -28.02
N VAL A 109 51.13 -28.62 -26.85
CA VAL A 109 51.51 -29.82 -26.06
C VAL A 109 50.30 -30.37 -25.29
N GLU A 110 50.12 -31.69 -25.39
CA GLU A 110 49.13 -32.58 -24.76
C GLU A 110 49.27 -32.73 -23.23
N LYS A 111 48.17 -33.09 -22.55
CA LYS A 111 48.12 -34.30 -21.69
C LYS A 111 46.70 -34.67 -21.24
N GLU A 112 46.30 -35.88 -21.60
CA GLU A 112 45.16 -36.64 -21.09
C GLU A 112 45.42 -37.18 -19.67
N SER A 113 44.37 -37.36 -18.86
CA SER A 113 43.95 -38.71 -18.43
C SER A 113 42.68 -38.73 -17.57
N ASP A 114 41.95 -39.83 -17.74
CA ASP A 114 40.62 -40.23 -17.25
C ASP A 114 40.47 -40.41 -15.72
N LYS A 115 39.24 -40.26 -15.18
CA LYS A 115 38.37 -41.37 -14.72
C LYS A 115 37.16 -40.94 -13.88
N GLU A 116 36.09 -41.70 -14.11
CA GLU A 116 34.75 -41.72 -13.50
C GLU A 116 34.69 -42.28 -12.06
N GLU A 117 33.57 -41.91 -11.39
CA GLU A 117 32.67 -42.65 -10.48
C GLU A 117 33.23 -43.64 -9.42
N GLU A 118 32.76 -43.55 -8.16
CA GLU A 118 31.57 -44.26 -7.66
C GLU A 118 31.36 -44.06 -6.13
N SER A 119 30.13 -44.34 -5.72
CA SER A 119 29.49 -44.39 -4.39
C SER A 119 30.16 -45.20 -3.27
N ALA A 120 29.81 -44.92 -2.01
CA ALA A 120 29.39 -45.96 -1.05
C ALA A 120 28.79 -45.39 0.27
N GLU A 121 27.79 -46.12 0.73
CA GLU A 121 26.96 -46.04 1.93
C GLU A 121 27.75 -46.15 3.27
N ASN A 122 27.21 -45.62 4.37
CA ASN A 122 26.66 -46.48 5.43
C ASN A 122 25.95 -45.73 6.57
N SER A 123 24.93 -46.42 7.05
CA SER A 123 24.00 -46.25 8.16
C SER A 123 24.64 -46.43 9.55
N PHE A 124 23.97 -45.95 10.61
CA PHE A 124 23.73 -46.68 11.87
C PHE A 124 22.81 -45.89 12.81
N GLU A 125 21.70 -46.53 13.24
CA GLU A 125 20.79 -46.13 14.32
C GLU A 125 21.37 -46.51 15.70
N LYS A 126 21.02 -45.77 16.77
CA LYS A 126 20.35 -46.32 17.98
C LYS A 126 20.04 -45.29 19.10
N GLU A 127 18.75 -45.21 19.40
CA GLU A 127 18.05 -45.43 20.71
C GLU A 127 18.47 -44.74 22.03
N GLN A 128 17.47 -44.01 22.57
CA GLN A 128 16.80 -44.13 23.90
C GLN A 128 17.29 -43.41 25.19
N GLU A 129 16.30 -42.68 25.73
CA GLU A 129 15.74 -42.66 27.11
C GLU A 129 16.27 -41.72 28.23
N ASP A 130 15.33 -40.85 28.64
CA ASP A 130 14.82 -40.51 29.98
C ASP A 130 15.74 -40.02 31.11
N SER A 131 15.36 -38.88 31.71
CA SER A 131 15.04 -38.80 33.14
C SER A 131 14.45 -37.44 33.57
N ASP A 132 13.49 -37.55 34.50
CA ASP A 132 12.68 -36.53 35.15
C ASP A 132 13.44 -35.60 36.14
N ASN A 133 12.83 -34.44 36.43
CA ASN A 133 12.27 -34.10 37.76
C ASN A 133 12.66 -32.73 38.40
N MET A 134 11.60 -32.03 38.83
CA MET A 134 11.37 -31.29 40.09
C MET A 134 11.77 -29.82 40.35
N GLU A 135 10.70 -29.06 40.65
CA GLU A 135 10.44 -28.17 41.81
C GLU A 135 10.92 -26.70 41.86
N ASN A 136 9.92 -25.80 41.72
CA ASN A 136 9.32 -24.93 42.75
C ASN A 136 10.22 -23.98 43.57
N THR A 137 9.87 -22.68 43.62
CA THR A 137 9.97 -21.84 44.82
C THR A 137 9.14 -20.55 44.73
N GLU A 138 8.57 -20.23 45.89
CA GLU A 138 7.58 -19.22 46.26
C GLU A 138 8.06 -17.75 46.31
N SER A 139 7.06 -16.87 46.15
CA SER A 139 6.68 -15.70 46.98
C SER A 139 7.71 -14.64 47.40
N GLY A 140 7.35 -13.39 47.11
CA GLY A 140 7.82 -12.20 47.82
C GLY A 140 6.78 -11.09 47.78
N SER A 141 6.02 -10.94 48.88
CA SER A 141 5.19 -9.78 49.20
C SER A 141 6.04 -8.70 49.88
N MET A 142 5.70 -7.42 49.67
CA MET A 142 5.92 -6.36 50.66
C MET A 142 5.02 -5.16 50.33
N GLU A 143 4.30 -4.75 51.36
CA GLU A 143 3.26 -3.75 51.44
C GLU A 143 3.84 -2.49 52.12
N ASN A 144 3.19 -1.34 51.86
CA ASN A 144 2.82 -0.29 52.82
C ASN A 144 3.48 1.12 52.85
N ASP A 145 2.54 2.07 52.94
CA ASP A 145 2.48 3.31 53.73
C ASP A 145 2.76 4.69 53.08
N ASP A 146 1.64 5.32 52.68
CA ASP A 146 0.94 6.41 53.39
C ASP A 146 1.41 7.89 53.43
N GLU A 147 0.35 8.71 53.49
CA GLU A 147 0.15 10.11 53.93
C GLU A 147 0.26 11.23 52.87
N GLU A 148 -0.83 11.88 52.38
CA GLU A 148 -1.98 12.60 52.98
C GLU A 148 -1.75 14.14 53.03
N LYS A 149 -2.67 14.90 52.40
CA LYS A 149 -3.34 16.14 52.87
C LYS A 149 -3.52 17.31 51.87
N ASN A 150 -4.81 17.53 51.57
CA ASN A 150 -5.61 18.73 51.84
C ASN A 150 -5.96 19.74 50.73
N ASP A 151 -7.29 19.76 50.49
CA ASP A 151 -8.25 20.88 50.59
C ASP A 151 -8.60 21.73 49.35
N GLU A 152 -9.83 21.43 48.88
CA GLU A 152 -11.02 22.31 48.82
C GLU A 152 -11.34 23.16 47.56
N GLU A 153 -12.62 22.97 47.17
CA GLU A 153 -13.59 23.92 46.60
C GLU A 153 -13.67 24.19 45.08
N SER A 154 -14.64 23.48 44.48
CA SER A 154 -15.86 24.04 43.88
C SER A 154 -15.92 24.40 42.39
N ASN A 155 -17.06 23.99 41.83
CA ASN A 155 -17.81 24.48 40.67
C ASN A 155 -17.72 23.68 39.36
N ASP A 156 -18.91 23.15 39.08
CA ASP A 156 -19.55 22.76 37.83
C ASP A 156 -19.39 23.81 36.71
N GLU A 157 -19.69 23.39 35.48
CA GLU A 157 -19.63 24.14 34.21
C GLU A 157 -18.26 24.16 33.51
N ASP A 158 -17.96 23.12 32.72
CA ASP A 158 -17.99 23.25 31.26
C ASP A 158 -17.84 21.87 30.62
N ALA A 159 -18.67 21.61 29.62
CA ALA A 159 -18.54 20.48 28.74
C ALA A 159 -17.33 20.72 27.82
N THR A 160 -16.11 20.49 28.34
CA THR A 160 -14.97 20.28 27.46
C THR A 160 -15.19 18.96 26.74
N GLU A 161 -15.65 19.07 25.50
CA GLU A 161 -15.46 18.07 24.46
C GLU A 161 -14.06 17.47 24.64
N ILE A 162 -14.02 16.22 25.11
CA ILE A 162 -12.84 15.39 24.99
C ILE A 162 -12.73 15.18 23.49
N SER A 163 -11.95 16.04 22.83
CA SER A 163 -11.49 15.79 21.48
C SER A 163 -10.70 14.50 21.57
N GLU A 164 -11.36 13.38 21.29
CA GLU A 164 -10.70 12.14 20.92
C GLU A 164 -9.80 12.50 19.75
N ASP A 165 -8.51 12.65 20.05
CA ASP A 165 -7.42 12.62 19.08
C ASP A 165 -7.39 11.20 18.50
N THR A 166 -8.41 10.91 17.70
CA THR A 166 -8.38 9.85 16.72
C THR A 166 -7.38 10.36 15.70
N GLY A 167 -6.13 9.90 15.85
CA GLY A 167 -5.06 10.01 14.87
C GLY A 167 -5.54 9.42 13.56
N ARG A 168 -6.38 10.18 12.86
CA ARG A 168 -7.01 9.82 11.62
C ARG A 168 -5.88 9.93 10.61
N ASN A 169 -5.29 8.78 10.31
CA ASN A 169 -4.30 8.56 9.25
C ASN A 169 -4.43 9.65 8.19
N GLU A 170 -3.40 10.48 8.06
CA GLU A 170 -3.25 11.30 6.88
C GLU A 170 -3.46 10.37 5.69
N LYS A 171 -4.49 10.67 4.90
CA LYS A 171 -4.86 9.88 3.74
C LYS A 171 -3.60 9.72 2.89
N ALA A 172 -3.07 8.50 2.80
CA ALA A 172 -1.89 8.20 1.99
C ALA A 172 -2.06 8.87 0.63
N ALA A 173 -1.05 9.64 0.21
CA ALA A 173 -1.10 10.36 -1.04
C ALA A 173 -1.41 9.36 -2.17
N ALA A 174 -2.31 9.73 -3.09
CA ALA A 174 -2.66 8.85 -4.19
C ALA A 174 -1.39 8.48 -4.99
N PRO A 175 -1.25 7.22 -5.43
CA PRO A 175 -0.07 6.78 -6.13
C PRO A 175 0.15 7.62 -7.40
N VAL A 176 1.35 8.19 -7.53
CA VAL A 176 1.71 8.98 -8.70
C VAL A 176 1.87 8.04 -9.88
N LYS A 177 0.96 8.12 -10.85
CA LYS A 177 1.06 7.33 -12.07
C LYS A 177 2.21 7.82 -12.94
N LYS A 178 2.94 6.88 -13.53
CA LYS A 178 4.04 7.14 -14.46
C LYS A 178 3.72 6.58 -15.85
N VAL A 179 4.21 7.28 -16.86
CA VAL A 179 4.17 6.87 -18.27
C VAL A 179 5.52 6.28 -18.64
N TYR A 180 5.47 5.15 -19.32
CA TYR A 180 6.62 4.38 -19.73
C TYR A 180 6.74 4.36 -21.25
N VAL A 181 7.94 4.07 -21.75
CA VAL A 181 8.26 4.09 -23.17
C VAL A 181 8.56 2.68 -23.68
N SER A 182 7.92 2.30 -24.77
CA SER A 182 8.27 1.17 -25.61
C SER A 182 9.05 1.68 -26.83
N VAL A 183 10.09 0.96 -27.24
CA VAL A 183 11.01 1.38 -28.30
C VAL A 183 10.83 0.53 -29.55
N PHE A 184 10.72 1.16 -30.72
CA PHE A 184 10.64 0.42 -31.97
C PHE A 184 12.00 -0.17 -32.34
N MET A 185 12.03 -1.49 -32.53
CA MET A 185 13.26 -2.22 -32.85
C MET A 185 13.42 -2.45 -34.35
N GLY A 186 12.34 -2.69 -35.08
CA GLY A 186 12.39 -2.96 -36.51
C GLY A 186 11.21 -3.78 -37.03
N TRP A 187 11.41 -4.46 -38.16
CA TRP A 187 10.38 -5.20 -38.89
C TRP A 187 10.67 -6.69 -38.93
N SER A 188 9.61 -7.50 -38.93
CA SER A 188 9.69 -8.96 -39.09
C SER A 188 8.48 -9.52 -39.84
N LEU A 189 8.64 -10.69 -40.44
CA LEU A 189 7.52 -11.48 -40.99
C LEU A 189 6.73 -12.23 -39.92
N GLU A 190 7.27 -12.32 -38.71
CA GLU A 190 6.62 -12.93 -37.56
C GLU A 190 6.24 -11.83 -36.55
N ASN A 191 5.13 -12.01 -35.82
CA ASN A 191 4.58 -11.04 -34.86
C ASN A 191 5.50 -10.75 -33.65
N GLY A 192 6.70 -11.32 -33.58
CA GLY A 192 7.70 -10.99 -32.56
C GLY A 192 7.35 -11.39 -31.13
N ARG A 193 6.16 -11.96 -30.86
CA ARG A 193 5.71 -12.36 -29.51
C ARG A 193 6.66 -13.29 -28.76
N ASN A 194 7.56 -13.97 -29.48
CA ASN A 194 8.56 -14.86 -28.90
C ASN A 194 10.00 -14.46 -29.30
N THR A 195 10.17 -13.33 -29.98
CA THR A 195 11.46 -12.82 -30.47
C THR A 195 11.40 -11.32 -30.66
N PHE A 196 12.10 -10.60 -29.80
CA PHE A 196 12.25 -9.13 -29.87
C PHE A 196 13.33 -8.69 -30.87
N ILE A 197 14.00 -9.64 -31.54
CA ILE A 197 15.00 -9.37 -32.58
C ILE A 197 14.31 -9.22 -33.93
N PRO A 198 14.35 -8.03 -34.56
CA PRO A 198 13.77 -7.82 -35.89
C PRO A 198 14.63 -8.44 -37.00
N GLN A 199 13.99 -8.78 -38.12
CA GLN A 199 14.68 -9.23 -39.34
C GLN A 199 15.31 -8.05 -40.10
N TRP A 200 14.69 -6.87 -40.03
CA TRP A 200 15.13 -5.66 -40.71
C TRP A 200 15.00 -4.44 -39.83
N LYS A 201 15.89 -3.48 -40.01
CA LYS A 201 15.85 -2.19 -39.33
C LYS A 201 14.92 -1.22 -40.03
N ALA A 202 14.58 -0.15 -39.33
CA ALA A 202 13.90 1.00 -39.91
C ALA A 202 14.68 1.54 -41.12
N GLY A 203 14.01 1.75 -42.25
CA GLY A 203 14.64 2.29 -43.46
C GLY A 203 15.35 1.28 -44.36
N ASP A 204 15.44 0.00 -43.96
CA ASP A 204 16.09 -1.02 -44.79
C ASP A 204 15.35 -1.23 -46.12
N ALA A 205 16.11 -1.51 -47.18
CA ALA A 205 15.56 -1.92 -48.47
C ALA A 205 15.44 -3.45 -48.53
N VAL A 206 14.22 -3.94 -48.69
CA VAL A 206 13.89 -5.37 -48.71
C VAL A 206 13.31 -5.79 -50.07
N ARG A 207 13.56 -7.05 -50.46
CA ARG A 207 13.19 -7.59 -51.78
C ARG A 207 12.54 -8.97 -51.61
N ASN A 208 11.68 -9.34 -52.55
CA ASN A 208 11.05 -10.67 -52.62
C ASN A 208 10.30 -11.06 -51.34
N LEU A 209 9.52 -10.15 -50.77
CA LEU A 209 8.74 -10.40 -49.56
C LEU A 209 7.59 -11.41 -49.77
N VAL A 210 7.17 -11.61 -51.03
CA VAL A 210 6.14 -12.58 -51.43
C VAL A 210 6.63 -13.47 -52.56
N ALA A 211 6.08 -14.68 -52.61
CA ALA A 211 6.47 -15.69 -53.61
C ALA A 211 5.69 -15.57 -54.94
N GLU A 212 4.54 -14.90 -54.93
CA GLU A 212 3.65 -14.74 -56.09
C GLU A 212 3.42 -13.25 -56.38
N ASP A 213 3.34 -12.92 -57.67
CA ASP A 213 3.03 -11.58 -58.17
C ASP A 213 1.64 -11.14 -57.66
N GLY A 214 1.57 -10.05 -56.90
CA GLY A 214 0.37 -9.52 -56.24
C GLY A 214 0.07 -10.15 -54.88
N GLY A 215 1.00 -10.90 -54.30
CA GLY A 215 0.84 -11.53 -52.98
C GLY A 215 0.71 -10.51 -51.85
N GLU A 216 -0.13 -10.81 -50.85
CA GLU A 216 -0.20 -10.04 -49.61
C GLU A 216 0.83 -10.53 -48.58
N ILE A 217 1.54 -9.59 -47.96
CA ILE A 217 2.42 -9.84 -46.83
C ILE A 217 2.06 -8.94 -45.66
N THR A 218 2.19 -9.47 -44.44
CA THR A 218 2.13 -8.68 -43.21
C THR A 218 3.54 -8.52 -42.67
N LEU A 219 3.98 -7.27 -42.55
CA LEU A 219 5.19 -6.90 -41.84
C LEU A 219 4.79 -6.45 -40.43
N TYR A 220 5.27 -7.17 -39.45
CA TYR A 220 5.01 -6.87 -38.05
C TYR A 220 6.05 -5.88 -37.52
N ALA A 221 5.56 -4.88 -36.79
CA ALA A 221 6.41 -3.97 -36.05
C ALA A 221 6.90 -4.68 -34.78
N ILE A 222 8.21 -4.81 -34.64
CA ILE A 222 8.86 -5.38 -33.45
C ILE A 222 9.19 -4.24 -32.50
N TRP A 223 8.73 -4.40 -31.27
CA TRP A 223 8.90 -3.44 -30.19
C TRP A 223 9.65 -4.12 -29.05
N ASP A 224 10.45 -3.33 -28.36
CA ASP A 224 10.83 -3.56 -26.98
C ASP A 224 9.70 -2.94 -26.15
N ASP A 225 8.64 -3.72 -25.88
CA ASP A 225 7.50 -3.20 -25.12
C ASP A 225 7.86 -3.09 -23.64
N CYS A 226 7.53 -1.96 -23.01
CA CYS A 226 7.75 -1.84 -21.58
C CYS A 226 6.84 -2.83 -20.83
N PRO A 227 7.36 -3.56 -19.82
CA PRO A 227 6.53 -4.43 -18.99
C PRO A 227 5.49 -3.61 -18.21
N TRP A 228 4.47 -4.27 -17.69
CA TRP A 228 3.45 -3.62 -16.87
C TRP A 228 2.91 -4.55 -15.78
N ILE A 229 2.32 -3.95 -14.74
CA ILE A 229 1.76 -4.66 -13.58
C ILE A 229 0.27 -4.35 -13.44
N GLN A 230 -0.54 -5.40 -13.32
CA GLN A 230 -1.91 -5.32 -12.83
C GLN A 230 -1.94 -5.70 -11.33
N ALA A 231 -2.34 -4.76 -10.48
CA ALA A 231 -2.48 -4.98 -9.04
C ALA A 231 -3.56 -4.04 -8.48
N ASN A 232 -4.15 -4.44 -7.35
CA ASN A 232 -5.08 -3.62 -6.56
C ASN A 232 -4.57 -3.50 -5.13
N ASP A 233 -5.11 -2.53 -4.39
CA ASP A 233 -4.90 -2.43 -2.95
C ASP A 233 -5.38 -3.70 -2.23
N LEU A 234 -4.68 -4.06 -1.16
CA LEU A 234 -4.91 -5.29 -0.39
C LEU A 234 -5.45 -4.95 1.01
N TYR A 235 -6.16 -5.90 1.61
CA TYR A 235 -6.81 -5.72 2.91
C TYR A 235 -6.63 -6.97 3.77
N TYR A 236 -6.08 -6.78 4.96
CA TYR A 236 -5.80 -7.85 5.93
C TYR A 236 -6.28 -7.44 7.32
N THR A 237 -6.45 -8.42 8.22
CA THR A 237 -6.69 -8.14 9.63
C THR A 237 -5.40 -7.86 10.38
N LEU A 238 -5.48 -7.14 11.51
CA LEU A 238 -4.34 -6.93 12.40
C LEU A 238 -3.71 -8.25 12.88
N ASP A 239 -4.53 -9.27 13.16
CA ASP A 239 -4.04 -10.62 13.51
C ASP A 239 -3.19 -11.24 12.38
N GLN A 240 -3.63 -11.13 11.12
CA GLN A 240 -2.86 -11.64 9.99
C GLN A 240 -1.52 -10.91 9.84
N ALA A 241 -1.52 -9.57 9.98
CA ALA A 241 -0.32 -8.76 9.91
C ALA A 241 0.69 -9.14 11.01
N GLN A 242 0.25 -9.19 12.28
CA GLN A 242 1.09 -9.52 13.43
C GLN A 242 1.66 -10.96 13.40
N ARG A 243 0.99 -11.87 12.70
CA ARG A 243 1.43 -13.27 12.53
C ARG A 243 2.40 -13.47 11.35
N GLY A 244 2.82 -12.40 10.68
CA GLY A 244 3.73 -12.47 9.53
C GLY A 244 3.08 -13.07 8.28
N PHE A 245 1.75 -13.00 8.15
CA PHE A 245 1.05 -13.54 6.97
C PHE A 245 1.34 -12.72 5.70
N ILE A 246 1.47 -11.41 5.87
CA ILE A 246 1.68 -10.46 4.77
C ILE A 246 3.16 -10.49 4.37
N THR A 247 3.52 -11.44 3.50
CA THR A 247 4.87 -11.60 2.94
C THR A 247 4.97 -10.97 1.55
N GLU A 248 6.18 -10.69 1.05
CA GLU A 248 6.38 -10.27 -0.34
C GLU A 248 5.69 -11.24 -1.32
N ALA A 249 5.88 -12.55 -1.10
CA ALA A 249 5.26 -13.59 -1.93
C ALA A 249 3.72 -13.56 -1.86
N GLU A 250 3.15 -13.31 -0.67
CA GLU A 250 1.72 -13.13 -0.50
C GLU A 250 1.22 -11.91 -1.29
N ILE A 251 1.88 -10.76 -1.16
CA ILE A 251 1.49 -9.53 -1.89
C ILE A 251 1.57 -9.76 -3.41
N LEU A 252 2.68 -10.31 -3.91
CA LEU A 252 2.89 -10.56 -5.33
C LEU A 252 1.95 -11.64 -5.89
N SER A 253 1.40 -12.52 -5.05
CA SER A 253 0.41 -13.53 -5.48
C SER A 253 -0.93 -12.91 -5.92
N HIS A 254 -1.22 -11.67 -5.54
CA HIS A 254 -2.42 -10.91 -5.94
C HIS A 254 -2.16 -9.95 -7.10
N ALA A 255 -0.95 -9.98 -7.67
CA ALA A 255 -0.55 -9.12 -8.77
C ALA A 255 -0.13 -9.94 -9.99
N THR A 256 -0.17 -9.31 -11.16
CA THR A 256 0.25 -9.94 -12.41
C THR A 256 1.17 -8.99 -13.15
N ALA A 257 2.44 -9.36 -13.24
CA ALA A 257 3.39 -8.73 -14.14
C ALA A 257 3.27 -9.36 -15.53
N SER A 258 3.33 -8.54 -16.57
CA SER A 258 3.19 -8.98 -17.95
C SER A 258 4.12 -8.19 -18.83
N ASP A 259 4.74 -8.92 -19.75
CA ASP A 259 5.47 -8.35 -20.85
C ASP A 259 5.11 -9.10 -22.13
N ARG A 260 5.17 -8.40 -23.27
CA ARG A 260 4.75 -8.99 -24.55
C ARG A 260 5.81 -9.96 -25.08
N GLU A 261 7.08 -9.63 -24.93
CA GLU A 261 8.20 -10.40 -25.48
C GLU A 261 8.73 -11.46 -24.49
N ASP A 262 8.64 -11.19 -23.18
CA ASP A 262 9.13 -12.07 -22.12
C ASP A 262 8.09 -12.97 -21.47
N GLY A 263 6.84 -12.82 -21.89
CA GLY A 263 5.74 -13.67 -21.47
C GLY A 263 4.85 -13.01 -20.43
N SER A 264 3.65 -13.58 -20.33
CA SER A 264 2.57 -13.09 -19.48
C SER A 264 1.88 -14.31 -18.86
N PRO A 265 2.03 -14.56 -17.54
CA PRO A 265 2.68 -13.69 -16.54
C PRO A 265 4.20 -13.87 -16.43
N ILE A 266 4.90 -12.80 -16.04
CA ILE A 266 6.25 -12.88 -15.45
C ILE A 266 6.11 -13.39 -14.02
N ALA A 267 6.88 -14.41 -13.67
CA ALA A 267 6.83 -15.02 -12.34
C ALA A 267 7.47 -14.12 -11.27
N PRO A 268 6.94 -14.10 -10.02
CA PRO A 268 7.59 -13.43 -8.89
C PRO A 268 9.04 -13.87 -8.65
N GLY A 269 9.85 -12.97 -8.13
CA GLY A 269 11.29 -13.14 -7.94
C GLY A 269 12.09 -12.86 -9.22
N THR A 270 13.39 -13.19 -9.19
CA THR A 270 14.28 -13.09 -10.35
C THR A 270 14.37 -14.43 -11.05
N ASN A 271 13.94 -14.47 -12.32
CA ASN A 271 13.80 -15.69 -13.09
C ASN A 271 14.50 -15.57 -14.45
N PRO A 272 15.15 -16.63 -14.95
CA PRO A 272 15.65 -16.63 -16.34
C PRO A 272 14.50 -16.38 -17.32
N ALA A 273 14.73 -15.57 -18.35
CA ALA A 273 13.72 -15.34 -19.37
C ALA A 273 13.43 -16.66 -20.12
N PRO A 274 12.16 -16.98 -20.44
CA PRO A 274 11.82 -18.18 -21.20
C PRO A 274 12.47 -18.22 -22.59
N SER A 275 12.73 -17.04 -23.17
CA SER A 275 13.29 -16.82 -24.51
C SER A 275 14.81 -17.02 -24.55
N ASP A 276 15.54 -16.59 -23.52
CA ASP A 276 16.99 -16.82 -23.35
C ASP A 276 17.35 -16.93 -21.86
N PRO A 277 17.71 -18.14 -21.36
CA PRO A 277 18.06 -18.36 -19.96
C PRO A 277 19.30 -17.61 -19.45
N LYS A 278 20.04 -16.88 -20.30
CA LYS A 278 21.16 -16.03 -19.90
C LYS A 278 20.72 -14.64 -19.45
N VAL A 279 19.54 -14.21 -19.86
CA VAL A 279 18.93 -12.96 -19.43
C VAL A 279 17.84 -13.27 -18.39
N PHE A 280 17.58 -12.30 -17.53
CA PHE A 280 16.68 -12.48 -16.38
C PHE A 280 15.59 -11.43 -16.42
N THR A 281 14.39 -11.85 -16.09
CA THR A 281 13.28 -10.97 -15.71
C THR A 281 13.18 -10.94 -14.19
N SER A 282 12.60 -9.90 -13.62
CA SER A 282 12.28 -9.88 -12.20
C SER A 282 10.94 -9.25 -11.91
N PHE A 283 10.19 -9.81 -10.96
CA PHE A 283 8.99 -9.20 -10.40
C PHE A 283 9.06 -9.25 -8.87
N THR A 284 9.34 -8.12 -8.24
CA THR A 284 9.69 -8.03 -6.81
C THR A 284 9.13 -6.76 -6.15
N ILE A 285 9.27 -6.66 -4.83
CA ILE A 285 9.02 -5.45 -4.04
C ILE A 285 10.34 -5.10 -3.33
N PRO A 286 11.23 -4.29 -3.95
CA PRO A 286 12.60 -4.09 -3.46
C PRO A 286 12.69 -3.59 -2.01
N ASP A 287 11.72 -2.78 -1.59
CA ASP A 287 11.70 -2.13 -0.27
C ASP A 287 10.84 -2.86 0.76
N TYR A 288 10.30 -4.05 0.45
CA TYR A 288 9.43 -4.80 1.37
C TYR A 288 10.13 -5.08 2.71
N GLN A 289 9.46 -4.75 3.82
CA GLN A 289 9.91 -5.08 5.17
C GLN A 289 8.79 -5.76 5.97
N GLU A 290 9.05 -6.96 6.50
CA GLU A 290 8.09 -7.69 7.35
C GLU A 290 7.73 -6.91 8.63
N SER A 291 8.65 -6.09 9.12
CA SER A 291 8.46 -5.24 10.31
C SER A 291 7.38 -4.18 10.13
N ASP A 292 7.08 -3.77 8.89
CA ASP A 292 6.08 -2.73 8.60
C ASP A 292 4.67 -3.23 8.91
N PHE A 293 4.46 -4.55 8.89
CA PHE A 293 3.20 -5.21 9.21
C PHE A 293 3.19 -5.81 10.62
N THR A 294 4.25 -6.54 10.98
CA THR A 294 4.29 -7.31 12.24
C THR A 294 4.33 -6.42 13.49
N ASN A 295 4.83 -5.18 13.39
CA ASN A 295 4.90 -4.25 14.52
C ASN A 295 3.63 -3.41 14.73
N LEU A 296 2.63 -3.48 13.83
CA LEU A 296 1.39 -2.72 13.97
C LEU A 296 0.66 -3.07 15.28
N GLN A 297 0.18 -2.06 16.01
CA GLN A 297 -0.54 -2.21 17.29
C GLN A 297 -2.04 -1.92 17.16
N HIS A 298 -2.46 -1.29 16.08
CA HIS A 298 -3.83 -0.91 15.73
C HIS A 298 -3.95 -0.95 14.20
N ASP A 299 -5.10 -0.56 13.66
CA ASP A 299 -5.28 -0.42 12.22
C ASP A 299 -4.24 0.51 11.59
N GLY A 300 -3.91 0.27 10.32
CA GLY A 300 -2.85 0.99 9.64
C GLY A 300 -2.83 0.69 8.15
N SER A 301 -1.87 1.30 7.45
CA SER A 301 -1.64 1.01 6.05
C SER A 301 -0.17 1.22 5.69
N VAL A 302 0.35 0.34 4.83
CA VAL A 302 1.71 0.42 4.30
C VAL A 302 1.61 0.55 2.78
N THR A 303 2.46 1.36 2.18
CA THR A 303 2.50 1.55 0.72
C THR A 303 3.66 0.75 0.14
N GLU A 304 3.39 -0.06 -0.87
CA GLU A 304 4.36 -0.98 -1.47
C GLU A 304 4.58 -0.65 -2.93
N ASN A 305 5.84 -0.67 -3.37
CA ASN A 305 6.25 -0.37 -4.76
C ASN A 305 6.62 -1.66 -5.49
N LEU A 306 5.64 -2.27 -6.14
CA LEU A 306 5.86 -3.45 -6.98
C LEU A 306 6.64 -3.05 -8.22
N THR A 307 7.72 -3.77 -8.49
CA THR A 307 8.65 -3.48 -9.58
C THR A 307 8.79 -4.69 -10.48
N VAL A 308 8.62 -4.49 -11.78
CA VAL A 308 8.94 -5.49 -12.82
C VAL A 308 10.09 -4.97 -13.68
N VAL A 309 11.02 -5.86 -13.98
CA VAL A 309 12.13 -5.63 -14.91
C VAL A 309 12.09 -6.73 -15.97
N ASP A 310 12.09 -6.33 -17.23
CA ASP A 310 12.13 -7.26 -18.37
C ASP A 310 13.57 -7.77 -18.63
N HIS A 311 13.76 -8.56 -19.69
CA HIS A 311 15.07 -9.14 -20.02
C HIS A 311 16.09 -8.13 -20.59
N VAL A 312 15.64 -6.98 -21.09
CA VAL A 312 16.48 -5.89 -21.64
C VAL A 312 16.88 -4.89 -20.54
N GLY A 313 16.13 -4.87 -19.44
CA GLY A 313 16.31 -3.99 -18.29
C GLY A 313 15.27 -2.88 -18.20
N SER A 314 14.24 -2.85 -19.06
CA SER A 314 13.15 -1.87 -18.92
C SER A 314 12.37 -2.16 -17.64
N THR A 315 12.03 -1.10 -16.93
CA THR A 315 11.46 -1.20 -15.58
C THR A 315 10.09 -0.54 -15.53
N TYR A 316 9.13 -1.20 -14.86
CA TYR A 316 7.83 -0.64 -14.55
C TYR A 316 7.55 -0.73 -13.05
N LEU A 317 7.00 0.35 -12.49
CA LEU A 317 6.68 0.47 -11.07
C LEU A 317 5.18 0.68 -10.89
N LYS A 318 4.59 -0.12 -10.00
CA LYS A 318 3.21 0.04 -9.55
C LYS A 318 3.17 0.15 -8.03
N GLN A 319 2.67 1.27 -7.55
CA GLN A 319 2.40 1.45 -6.14
C GLN A 319 1.01 0.92 -5.78
N ILE A 320 0.92 0.19 -4.68
CA ILE A 320 -0.34 -0.25 -4.04
C ILE A 320 -0.33 0.12 -2.56
N THR A 321 -1.51 0.17 -1.95
CA THR A 321 -1.63 0.29 -0.50
C THR A 321 -2.13 -1.03 0.10
N VAL A 322 -1.45 -1.51 1.14
CA VAL A 322 -1.86 -2.66 1.95
C VAL A 322 -2.49 -2.13 3.24
N HIS A 323 -3.80 -2.30 3.37
CA HIS A 323 -4.59 -1.87 4.51
C HIS A 323 -4.68 -2.99 5.57
N VAL A 324 -4.48 -2.63 6.83
CA VAL A 324 -4.61 -3.51 7.98
C VAL A 324 -5.70 -2.98 8.89
N VAL A 325 -6.71 -3.80 9.19
CA VAL A 325 -7.86 -3.42 10.01
C VAL A 325 -7.85 -4.19 11.31
N ASP A 326 -7.97 -3.49 12.45
CA ASP A 326 -8.23 -4.13 13.72
C ASP A 326 -9.69 -4.62 13.77
N THR A 327 -9.86 -5.93 13.79
CA THR A 327 -11.17 -6.59 13.84
C THR A 327 -11.54 -7.07 15.23
N THR A 328 -10.80 -6.66 16.27
CA THR A 328 -11.08 -7.05 17.66
C THR A 328 -12.48 -6.56 18.06
N PRO A 329 -13.41 -7.45 18.46
CA PRO A 329 -14.75 -7.04 18.86
C PRO A 329 -14.71 -6.09 20.05
N VAL A 330 -15.28 -4.89 19.88
CA VAL A 330 -15.45 -3.93 20.97
C VAL A 330 -16.69 -4.29 21.76
N ASN A 331 -16.53 -4.52 23.07
CA ASN A 331 -17.66 -4.70 23.98
C ASN A 331 -18.42 -3.38 24.16
N VAL A 332 -19.51 -3.20 23.41
CA VAL A 332 -20.41 -2.06 23.61
C VAL A 332 -21.28 -2.36 24.84
N LYS A 333 -21.12 -1.58 25.92
CA LYS A 333 -22.04 -1.65 27.06
C LYS A 333 -23.43 -1.20 26.59
N PRO A 334 -24.53 -1.92 26.92
CA PRO A 334 -25.86 -1.43 26.60
C PRO A 334 -26.09 -0.09 27.32
N GLU A 335 -26.28 0.98 26.55
CA GLU A 335 -26.71 2.28 27.09
C GLU A 335 -28.17 2.17 27.57
N GLY A 336 -28.35 1.73 28.80
CA GLY A 336 -29.62 1.90 29.50
C GLY A 336 -29.70 3.32 30.05
N LYS A 337 -30.54 4.19 29.47
CA LYS A 337 -30.87 5.47 30.10
C LYS A 337 -31.67 5.21 31.38
N THR A 338 -31.09 5.45 32.55
CA THR A 338 -31.84 5.47 33.82
C THR A 338 -32.75 6.69 33.83
N ARG A 339 -34.08 6.49 33.97
CA ARG A 339 -35.07 7.57 34.11
C ARG A 339 -35.62 7.57 35.53
N PHE A 340 -35.65 8.75 36.18
CA PHE A 340 -36.39 8.96 37.43
C PHE A 340 -37.88 9.14 37.15
N ILE A 341 -38.73 8.52 37.97
CA ILE A 341 -40.19 8.65 37.86
C ILE A 341 -40.65 9.73 38.83
N SER A 342 -41.29 10.78 38.29
CA SER A 342 -41.79 11.91 39.08
C SER A 342 -43.29 11.79 39.27
N GLU A 343 -43.76 11.96 40.51
CA GLU A 343 -45.20 12.00 40.84
C GLU A 343 -45.95 13.04 40.01
N LYS A 344 -45.36 14.23 39.83
CA LYS A 344 -45.94 15.35 39.08
C LYS A 344 -46.31 14.97 37.65
N TYR A 345 -45.50 14.16 37.00
CA TYR A 345 -45.67 13.78 35.58
C TYR A 345 -46.24 12.36 35.43
N PHE A 346 -46.38 11.59 36.51
CA PHE A 346 -46.82 10.20 36.47
C PHE A 346 -48.19 10.01 35.81
N GLN A 347 -49.10 10.97 35.99
CA GLN A 347 -50.44 10.93 35.39
C GLN A 347 -50.52 11.57 33.98
N THR A 348 -49.42 12.11 33.48
CA THR A 348 -49.34 12.68 32.12
C THR A 348 -48.90 11.61 31.12
N ASP A 349 -49.12 11.86 29.82
CA ASP A 349 -48.60 10.97 28.78
C ASP A 349 -47.06 11.05 28.67
N HIS A 350 -46.49 10.14 27.89
CA HIS A 350 -45.05 10.03 27.71
C HIS A 350 -44.41 11.30 27.12
N GLU A 351 -45.10 12.01 26.22
CA GLU A 351 -44.60 13.23 25.57
C GLU A 351 -44.48 14.39 26.57
N HIS A 352 -45.31 14.38 27.61
CA HIS A 352 -45.29 15.38 28.68
C HIS A 352 -44.50 14.95 29.93
N GLY A 353 -43.64 13.92 29.80
CA GLY A 353 -42.74 13.46 30.86
C GLY A 353 -43.26 12.31 31.71
N GLY A 354 -44.43 11.76 31.35
CA GLY A 354 -44.98 10.55 31.95
C GLY A 354 -44.28 9.27 31.50
N LEU A 355 -44.79 8.16 32.01
CA LEU A 355 -44.35 6.82 31.62
C LEU A 355 -45.02 6.42 30.30
N GLU A 356 -44.36 5.54 29.53
CA GLU A 356 -45.03 4.92 28.38
C GLU A 356 -46.22 4.06 28.85
N GLU A 357 -47.26 3.97 28.02
CA GLU A 357 -48.48 3.22 28.34
C GLU A 357 -48.23 1.73 28.60
N ASN A 358 -47.17 1.17 28.02
CA ASN A 358 -46.72 -0.22 28.19
C ASN A 358 -45.68 -0.40 29.30
N SER A 359 -45.36 0.65 30.07
CA SER A 359 -44.38 0.56 31.15
C SER A 359 -44.85 -0.42 32.22
N ILE A 360 -43.95 -1.28 32.73
CA ILE A 360 -44.27 -2.20 33.84
C ILE A 360 -44.76 -1.44 35.09
N TRP A 361 -44.28 -0.20 35.29
CA TRP A 361 -44.70 0.70 36.37
C TRP A 361 -46.14 1.22 36.18
N MET A 362 -46.73 1.06 34.99
CA MET A 362 -48.13 1.38 34.66
C MET A 362 -49.00 0.12 34.55
N THR A 363 -48.49 -0.94 33.93
CA THR A 363 -49.28 -2.11 33.56
C THR A 363 -49.26 -3.24 34.58
N ASP A 364 -48.18 -3.37 35.36
CA ASP A 364 -48.07 -4.42 36.38
C ASP A 364 -48.65 -3.93 37.72
N PRO A 365 -49.68 -4.60 38.28
CA PRO A 365 -50.33 -4.15 39.52
C PRO A 365 -49.39 -4.05 40.73
N GLU A 366 -48.37 -4.91 40.84
CA GLU A 366 -47.44 -4.89 41.97
C GLU A 366 -46.50 -3.69 41.89
N TYR A 367 -45.90 -3.45 40.72
CA TYR A 367 -45.02 -2.30 40.50
C TYR A 367 -45.78 -0.98 40.58
N HIS A 368 -46.98 -0.93 40.00
CA HIS A 368 -47.84 0.25 40.05
C HIS A 368 -48.24 0.59 41.50
N SER A 369 -48.61 -0.42 42.29
CA SER A 369 -48.92 -0.25 43.71
C SER A 369 -47.70 0.20 44.52
N ALA A 370 -46.52 -0.39 44.27
CA ALA A 370 -45.28 0.01 44.92
C ALA A 370 -44.93 1.48 44.65
N LEU A 371 -45.07 1.92 43.40
CA LEU A 371 -44.84 3.31 43.01
C LEU A 371 -45.87 4.27 43.63
N GLN A 372 -47.16 3.91 43.64
CA GLN A 372 -48.19 4.71 44.32
C GLN A 372 -47.94 4.81 45.82
N ASN A 373 -47.50 3.72 46.48
CA ASN A 373 -47.13 3.76 47.89
C ASN A 373 -45.93 4.69 48.13
N ALA A 374 -44.95 4.70 47.23
CA ALA A 374 -43.82 5.62 47.30
C ALA A 374 -44.25 7.10 47.18
N PHE A 375 -45.19 7.42 46.29
CA PHE A 375 -45.77 8.77 46.20
C PHE A 375 -46.60 9.13 47.44
N ASN A 376 -47.36 8.17 47.95
CA ASN A 376 -48.18 8.34 49.15
C ASN A 376 -47.39 8.22 50.46
N ASN A 377 -46.05 8.22 50.42
CA ASN A 377 -45.17 8.16 51.59
C ASN A 377 -45.15 9.50 52.37
N LEU A 378 -46.34 10.06 52.62
CA LEU A 378 -46.57 11.33 53.28
C LEU A 378 -47.58 11.15 54.41
N LYS A 379 -47.22 11.59 55.62
CA LYS A 379 -48.10 11.68 56.78
C LYS A 379 -48.25 13.13 57.18
N ASN A 380 -49.42 13.71 56.91
CA ASN A 380 -49.69 15.15 57.09
C ASN A 380 -48.69 16.04 56.32
N ASP A 381 -48.50 15.76 55.02
CA ASP A 381 -47.57 16.49 54.13
C ASP A 381 -46.09 16.46 54.58
N THR A 382 -45.73 15.54 55.49
CA THR A 382 -44.35 15.28 55.89
C THR A 382 -43.98 13.86 55.45
N PRO A 383 -42.79 13.60 54.88
CA PRO A 383 -42.36 12.25 54.55
C PRO A 383 -42.52 11.31 55.74
N GLU A 384 -43.15 10.15 55.52
CA GLU A 384 -43.31 9.16 56.59
C GLU A 384 -41.97 8.49 56.92
N ASP A 385 -41.15 8.26 55.89
CA ASP A 385 -39.78 7.77 56.01
C ASP A 385 -38.77 8.85 55.60
N GLU A 386 -37.88 9.23 56.51
CA GLU A 386 -36.76 10.16 56.24
C GLU A 386 -35.41 9.46 56.42
N PHE A 387 -34.47 9.70 55.50
CA PHE A 387 -33.12 9.15 55.56
C PHE A 387 -32.08 10.27 55.52
N LEU A 388 -31.09 10.24 56.42
CA LEU A 388 -29.94 11.13 56.39
C LEU A 388 -28.68 10.31 56.17
N ILE A 389 -28.16 10.39 54.94
CA ILE A 389 -27.02 9.62 54.50
C ILE A 389 -25.81 10.57 54.40
N PRO A 390 -24.78 10.42 55.25
CA PRO A 390 -23.55 11.21 55.16
C PRO A 390 -22.83 11.02 53.82
N HIS A 391 -22.00 12.00 53.43
CA HIS A 391 -21.24 11.95 52.18
C HIS A 391 -20.38 10.67 52.05
N GLU A 392 -19.67 10.29 53.12
CA GLU A 392 -18.85 9.07 53.14
C GLU A 392 -19.68 7.81 52.87
N THR A 393 -20.87 7.72 53.45
CA THR A 393 -21.78 6.61 53.19
C THR A 393 -22.26 6.58 51.74
N ILE A 394 -22.44 7.74 51.10
CA ILE A 394 -22.77 7.82 49.67
C ILE A 394 -21.62 7.26 48.82
N LEU A 395 -20.35 7.54 49.17
CA LEU A 395 -19.19 6.98 48.47
C LEU A 395 -19.15 5.46 48.62
N GLU A 396 -19.37 4.93 49.83
CA GLU A 396 -19.48 3.48 50.04
C GLU A 396 -20.63 2.86 49.27
N MET A 397 -21.79 3.52 49.20
CA MET A 397 -22.93 3.07 48.39
C MET A 397 -22.56 3.01 46.91
N LYS A 398 -21.86 4.01 46.38
CA LYS A 398 -21.40 4.02 44.97
C LYS A 398 -20.45 2.85 44.70
N GLN A 399 -19.48 2.62 45.58
CA GLN A 399 -18.55 1.50 45.43
C GLN A 399 -19.29 0.15 45.50
N TYR A 400 -20.19 -0.02 46.46
CA TYR A 400 -21.02 -1.22 46.57
C TYR A 400 -21.82 -1.48 45.29
N VAL A 401 -22.44 -0.44 44.72
CA VAL A 401 -23.19 -0.56 43.45
C VAL A 401 -22.28 -0.95 42.29
N GLN A 402 -21.07 -0.41 42.20
CA GLN A 402 -20.11 -0.79 41.16
C GLN A 402 -19.73 -2.28 41.25
N ASP A 403 -19.47 -2.75 42.47
CA ASP A 403 -18.99 -4.10 42.72
C ASP A 403 -20.13 -5.13 42.57
N HIS A 404 -21.32 -4.83 43.12
CA HIS A 404 -22.39 -5.82 43.33
C HIS A 404 -23.61 -5.58 42.42
N GLY A 405 -23.81 -4.37 41.90
CA GLY A 405 -25.02 -3.97 41.18
C GLY A 405 -26.24 -3.80 42.11
N ILE A 406 -27.24 -3.00 41.69
CA ILE A 406 -28.53 -2.86 42.40
C ILE A 406 -29.69 -3.27 41.49
N GLY A 407 -29.97 -2.50 40.44
CA GLY A 407 -31.01 -2.85 39.46
C GLY A 407 -30.61 -4.02 38.54
N ASN A 408 -29.31 -4.32 38.47
CA ASN A 408 -28.66 -5.40 37.74
C ASN A 408 -27.81 -6.27 38.68
N SER A 409 -28.32 -6.50 39.90
CA SER A 409 -27.64 -7.26 40.97
C SER A 409 -26.87 -8.47 40.42
N LYS A 410 -25.56 -8.49 40.62
CA LYS A 410 -24.64 -9.54 40.14
C LYS A 410 -24.74 -10.80 40.99
N GLU A 411 -25.30 -10.69 42.19
CA GLU A 411 -25.48 -11.81 43.11
C GLU A 411 -26.83 -11.76 43.86
N PRO A 412 -27.37 -12.92 44.28
CA PRO A 412 -28.60 -12.98 45.06
C PRO A 412 -28.40 -12.38 46.46
N GLY A 413 -29.19 -11.37 46.81
CA GLY A 413 -29.18 -10.76 48.15
C GLY A 413 -28.54 -9.39 48.25
N ALA A 414 -27.82 -8.92 47.23
CA ALA A 414 -27.12 -7.62 47.27
C ALA A 414 -28.07 -6.44 47.53
N LEU A 415 -29.31 -6.49 47.02
CA LEU A 415 -30.35 -5.49 47.33
C LEU A 415 -30.74 -5.48 48.81
N THR A 416 -30.90 -6.65 49.43
CA THR A 416 -31.25 -6.77 50.85
C THR A 416 -30.10 -6.30 51.73
N GLU A 417 -28.87 -6.67 51.37
CA GLU A 417 -27.67 -6.21 52.06
C GLU A 417 -27.47 -4.71 51.92
N PHE A 418 -27.64 -4.16 50.72
CA PHE A 418 -27.58 -2.72 50.48
C PHE A 418 -28.58 -1.97 51.37
N TYR A 419 -29.82 -2.45 51.42
CA TYR A 419 -30.84 -1.87 52.29
C TYR A 419 -30.43 -1.93 53.77
N ASN A 420 -30.01 -3.10 54.26
CA ASN A 420 -29.66 -3.29 55.66
C ASN A 420 -28.39 -2.52 56.08
N ARG A 421 -27.44 -2.37 55.16
CA ARG A 421 -26.15 -1.72 55.40
C ARG A 421 -26.23 -0.21 55.29
N PHE A 422 -26.93 0.31 54.28
CA PHE A 422 -26.89 1.74 53.96
C PHE A 422 -28.20 2.46 54.24
N MET A 423 -29.35 1.84 53.99
CA MET A 423 -30.64 2.53 54.16
C MET A 423 -31.14 2.44 55.60
N LEU A 424 -31.28 1.23 56.13
CA LEU A 424 -31.88 0.97 57.44
C LEU A 424 -31.17 1.72 58.60
N PRO A 425 -29.83 1.79 58.68
CA PRO A 425 -29.15 2.49 59.77
C PRO A 425 -29.30 4.02 59.72
N HIS A 426 -29.62 4.55 58.53
CA HIS A 426 -29.71 5.99 58.27
C HIS A 426 -31.15 6.51 58.25
N LYS A 427 -32.13 5.66 58.61
CA LYS A 427 -33.53 6.05 58.75
C LYS A 427 -33.72 6.87 60.03
N ILE A 428 -34.20 8.10 59.89
CA ILE A 428 -34.44 9.05 60.99
C ILE A 428 -35.85 8.92 61.55
N ARG A 429 -36.85 8.80 60.67
CA ARG A 429 -38.26 8.78 61.02
C ARG A 429 -39.00 7.73 60.22
#